data_AF-A0AAN8U1N3-F1
#
_entry.id   AF-A0AAN8U1N3-F1
#
_cell.length_a   1.000
_cell.length_b   1.000
_cell.length_c   1.000
_cell.angle_alpha   90.00
_cell.angle_beta   90.00
_cell.angle_gamma   90.00
#
_symmetry.space_group_name_H-M   'P 1'
#
loop_
_entity.id
_entity.type
_entity.pdbx_description
1 polymer ?
#
loop_
_entity_poly.entity_id
_entity_poly.type
_entity_poly.pdbx_seq_one_letter_code
_entity_poly.pdbx_strand_id
1 'polypeptide(L)' 'MFLNGSIRILSVSPDMIMKRVFLTYYREKLIDWKTVRFVLDEKRISLAKPIDELGLKDGDQINAMVS' A
#
# COMPACT_ATOMS: atom_id res chain seq x y z
N MET A 1 -13.24 4.36 -8.97
CA MET A 1 -12.64 3.78 -10.20
C MET A 1 -11.40 3.03 -9.76
N PHE A 2 -11.37 1.69 -9.88
CA PHE A 2 -10.20 0.91 -9.50
C PHE A 2 -9.10 1.12 -10.55
N LEU A 3 -7.84 1.29 -10.13
CA LEU A 3 -6.71 1.24 -11.06
C LEU A 3 -6.75 -0.14 -11.72
N ASN A 4 -6.65 -0.20 -13.06
CA ASN A 4 -6.62 -1.44 -13.85
C ASN A 4 -6.02 -2.60 -13.05
N GLY A 5 -6.81 -3.66 -12.84
CA GLY A 5 -6.68 -4.69 -11.79
C GLY A 5 -5.37 -5.49 -11.76
N SER A 6 -4.25 -4.83 -11.54
CA SER A 6 -2.93 -5.42 -11.43
C SER A 6 -2.56 -5.57 -9.96
N ILE A 7 -2.21 -6.78 -9.55
CA ILE A 7 -1.67 -7.08 -8.23
C ILE A 7 -0.15 -6.92 -8.29
N ARG A 8 0.44 -6.32 -7.25
CA ARG A 8 1.88 -6.27 -7.06
C ARG A 8 2.23 -6.94 -5.74
N ILE A 9 3.08 -7.97 -5.81
CA ILE A 9 3.61 -8.67 -4.64
C ILE A 9 4.95 -8.02 -4.29
N LEU A 10 5.11 -7.64 -3.02
CA LEU A 10 6.33 -7.03 -2.49
C LEU A 10 6.78 -7.83 -1.26
N SER A 11 8.03 -8.27 -1.26
CA SER A 11 8.68 -8.76 -0.03
C SER A 11 9.22 -7.57 0.76
N VAL A 12 8.84 -7.48 2.03
CA VAL A 12 9.08 -6.32 2.88
C VAL A 12 9.51 -6.79 4.27
N SER A 13 10.35 -5.99 4.95
CA SER A 13 10.71 -6.26 6.33
C SER A 13 9.61 -5.75 7.28
N PRO A 14 9.34 -6.43 8.42
CA PRO A 14 8.27 -6.03 9.34
C PRO A 14 8.43 -4.60 9.90
N ASP A 15 9.66 -4.15 10.08
CA ASP A 15 10.03 -2.82 10.58
C ASP A 15 9.97 -1.73 9.49
N MET A 16 9.71 -2.09 8.23
CA MET A 16 9.62 -1.13 7.15
C MET A 16 8.39 -0.23 7.33
N ILE A 17 8.59 1.08 7.13
CA ILE A 17 7.50 2.06 7.16
C ILE A 17 6.67 1.97 5.87
N MET A 18 5.34 1.98 6.00
CA MET A 18 4.38 1.88 4.88
C MET A 18 4.59 2.92 3.79
N LYS A 19 5.05 4.13 4.14
CA LYS A 19 5.45 5.16 3.17
C LYS A 19 6.43 4.63 2.13
N ARG A 20 7.37 3.75 2.47
CA ARG A 20 8.33 3.17 1.52
C ARG A 20 7.66 2.18 0.57
N VAL A 21 6.76 1.34 1.08
CA VAL A 21 5.97 0.40 0.28
C VAL A 21 5.15 1.16 -0.76
N PHE A 22 4.42 2.19 -0.33
CA PHE A 22 3.54 2.96 -1.21
C PHE A 22 4.32 3.81 -2.21
N LEU A 23 5.48 4.35 -1.81
CA LEU A 23 6.35 5.08 -2.73
C LEU A 23 6.88 4.18 -3.85
N THR A 24 7.14 2.90 -3.55
CA THR A 24 7.47 1.89 -4.57
C THR A 24 6.30 1.73 -5.55
N TYR A 25 5.08 1.56 -5.04
CA TYR A 25 3.88 1.46 -5.88
C TYR A 25 3.67 2.71 -6.76
N TYR A 26 3.78 3.91 -6.20
CA TYR A 26 3.63 5.17 -6.96
C TYR A 26 4.64 5.29 -8.10
N ARG A 27 5.91 4.95 -7.84
CA ARG A 27 6.97 5.00 -8.84
C ARG A 27 6.75 4.00 -9.96
N GLU A 28 6.39 2.76 -9.63
CA GLU A 28 6.16 1.72 -10.62
C GLU A 28 4.93 1.99 -11.49
N LYS A 29 3.89 2.62 -10.92
CA LYS A 29 2.68 2.96 -11.65
C LYS A 29 2.71 4.32 -12.33
N LEU A 30 3.73 5.14 -12.06
CA LEU A 30 3.83 6.54 -12.53
C LEU A 30 2.61 7.37 -12.10
N ILE A 31 2.17 7.18 -10.86
CA ILE A 31 0.99 7.83 -10.29
C ILE A 31 1.39 8.82 -9.20
N ASP A 32 0.74 9.99 -9.14
CA ASP A 32 0.93 10.96 -8.07
C ASP A 32 0.38 10.42 -6.74
N TRP A 33 1.18 10.52 -5.68
CA TRP A 33 0.83 10.04 -4.34
C TRP A 33 -0.46 10.63 -3.76
N LYS A 34 -0.93 11.77 -4.25
CA LYS A 34 -2.20 12.39 -3.84
C LYS A 34 -3.42 11.73 -4.48
N THR A 35 -3.24 10.97 -5.55
CA THR A 35 -4.34 10.43 -6.36
C THR A 35 -4.76 9.03 -5.92
N VAL A 36 -4.05 8.39 -4.99
CA VAL A 36 -4.36 7.03 -4.54
C VAL A 36 -4.37 6.97 -3.02
N ARG A 37 -5.33 6.22 -2.48
CA ARG A 37 -5.42 5.87 -1.08
C ARG A 37 -5.23 4.36 -0.93
N PHE A 38 -4.47 3.98 0.09
CA PHE A 38 -4.27 2.57 0.45
C PHE A 38 -5.19 2.20 1.62
N VAL A 39 -5.88 1.08 1.45
CA VAL A 39 -6.96 0.64 2.33
C VAL A 39 -6.75 -0.83 2.69
N LEU A 40 -6.86 -1.15 3.98
CA LEU A 40 -6.89 -2.50 4.54
C LEU A 40 -8.19 -2.62 5.35
N ASP A 41 -8.98 -3.67 5.09
CA ASP A 41 -10.28 -3.88 5.75
C ASP A 41 -11.14 -2.61 5.80
N GLU A 42 -11.28 -1.95 4.65
CA GLU A 42 -12.03 -0.70 4.47
C GLU A 42 -11.48 0.54 5.23
N LYS A 43 -10.39 0.37 5.99
CA LYS A 43 -9.73 1.46 6.73
C LYS A 43 -8.50 1.96 6.00
N ARG A 44 -8.37 3.28 5.96
CA ARG A 44 -7.19 3.93 5.38
C ARG A 44 -5.94 3.63 6.22
N ILE A 45 -4.89 3.18 5.55
CA ILE A 45 -3.58 2.97 6.19
C ILE A 45 -2.84 4.30 6.34
N SER A 46 -2.26 4.52 7.52
CA SER A 46 -1.35 5.64 7.75
C SER A 46 0.03 5.38 7.13
N LEU A 47 0.59 6.41 6.49
CA LEU A 47 1.93 6.36 5.88
C LEU A 47 3.04 6.17 6.91
N ALA A 48 2.83 6.63 8.15
CA ALA A 48 3.86 6.71 9.17
C ALA A 48 4.04 5.41 9.95
N LYS A 49 3.11 4.45 9.81
CA LYS A 49 3.17 3.20 10.55
C LYS A 49 4.19 2.23 9.95
N PRO A 50 4.92 1.46 10.78
CA PRO A 50 5.55 0.21 10.41
C PRO A 50 4.54 -0.83 9.89
N ILE A 51 5.03 -1.87 9.22
CA ILE A 51 4.20 -2.95 8.68
C ILE A 51 3.67 -3.86 9.80
N ASP A 52 4.50 -4.19 10.78
CA ASP A 52 4.14 -5.05 11.91
C ASP A 52 3.03 -4.45 12.81
N GLU A 53 2.98 -3.13 12.95
CA GLU A 53 1.89 -2.41 13.65
C GLU A 53 0.51 -2.55 12.97
N LEU A 54 0.48 -2.97 11.69
CA LEU A 54 -0.77 -3.23 10.98
C LEU A 54 -1.24 -4.67 11.14
N GLY A 55 -0.45 -5.54 11.78
CA GLY A 55 -0.79 -6.95 11.96
C GLY A 55 -0.83 -7.74 10.64
N LEU A 56 -0.17 -7.22 9.60
CA LEU A 56 -0.12 -7.83 8.27
C LEU A 56 0.63 -9.16 8.31
N LYS A 57 0.06 -10.18 7.67
CA LYS A 57 0.64 -11.50 7.48
C LYS A 57 1.04 -11.70 6.03
N ASP A 58 1.87 -12.70 5.80
CA ASP A 58 2.20 -13.11 4.44
C ASP A 58 0.92 -13.49 3.67
N GLY A 59 0.79 -12.98 2.46
CA GLY A 59 -0.40 -13.14 1.62
C GLY A 59 -1.51 -12.11 1.83
N ASP A 60 -1.44 -11.24 2.85
CA ASP A 60 -2.42 -10.17 3.03
C ASP A 60 -2.38 -9.16 1.88
N GLN A 61 -3.54 -8.59 1.56
CA GLN A 61 -3.70 -7.67 0.44
C GLN A 61 -4.08 -6.27 0.90
N ILE A 62 -3.45 -5.28 0.27
CA ILE A 62 -3.76 -3.87 0.46
C ILE A 62 -4.38 -3.33 -0.82
N ASN A 63 -5.57 -2.75 -0.69
CA ASN A 63 -6.28 -2.16 -1.81
C ASN A 63 -5.76 -0.76 -2.11
N ALA A 64 -5.41 -0.51 -3.38
CA ALA A 64 -5.10 0.82 -3.89
C ALA A 64 -6.32 1.39 -4.62
N MET A 65 -6.86 2.50 -4.13
CA MET A 65 -8.07 3.13 -4.68
C MET A 65 -7.75 4.53 -5.17
N VAL A 66 -8.18 4.87 -6.39
CA VAL A 66 -8.09 6.25 -6.89
C VAL A 66 -9.00 7.13 -6.05
N SER A 67 -8.45 8.25 -5.57
CA SER A 67 -9.14 9.26 -4.77
C SER A 67 -9.85 10.31 -5.62
#